data_AF-A0A8T4YG42-F1
#
_entry.id   AF-A0A8T4YG42-F1
#
_cell.length_a   1.000
_cell.length_b   1.000
_cell.length_c   1.000
_cell.angle_alpha   90.00
_cell.angle_beta   90.00
_cell.angle_gamma   90.00
#
_symmetry.space_group_name_H-M   'P 1'
#
loop_
_entity.id
_entity.type
_entity.pdbx_description
1 polymer ?
#
loop_
_entity_poly.entity_id
_entity_poly.type
_entity_poly.pdbx_seq_one_letter_code
_entity_poly.pdbx_strand_id
1 'polypeptide(L)'
;MEFKLKGEVQVSGSLEDLKEVVISWISELNKDILLRGAKTPEDGARIIDWRIEENRLILTIGSGRAVRAHSALLRVRNFLMDKLGQYRLGVRGLKAEEV
;
A
#
# COMPACT_ATOMS: atom_id res chain seq x y z
N MET A 1 13.01 4.11 15.98
CA MET A 1 11.81 4.94 15.81
C MET A 1 11.02 4.27 14.70
N GLU A 2 9.91 3.65 15.07
CA GLU A 2 8.97 3.07 14.12
C GLU A 2 7.96 4.15 13.77
N PHE A 3 7.82 4.44 12.48
CA PHE A 3 6.82 5.38 11.98
C PHE A 3 5.63 4.59 11.46
N LYS A 4 4.43 5.01 11.85
CA LYS A 4 3.18 4.49 11.29
C LYS A 4 2.54 5.56 10.44
N LEU A 5 2.05 5.15 9.28
CA LEU A 5 1.34 6.03 8.36
C LEU A 5 0.14 5.31 7.81
N LYS A 6 -1.00 5.97 7.87
CA LYS A 6 -2.24 5.50 7.28
C LYS A 6 -2.40 6.12 5.90
N GLY A 7 -2.47 5.27 4.88
CA GLY A 7 -2.74 5.62 3.50
C GLY A 7 -4.18 5.32 3.13
N GLU A 8 -4.84 6.24 2.43
CA GLU A 8 -6.12 6.00 1.77
C GLU A 8 -5.93 6.17 0.27
N VAL A 9 -6.22 5.12 -0.50
CA VAL A 9 -6.19 5.12 -1.96
C VAL A 9 -7.62 5.02 -2.45
N GLN A 10 -8.10 6.05 -3.13
CA GLN A 10 -9.41 6.02 -3.77
C GLN A 10 -9.27 5.59 -5.22
N VAL A 11 -10.13 4.68 -5.67
CA VAL A 11 -10.17 4.20 -7.05
C VAL A 11 -11.50 4.53 -7.71
N SER A 12 -11.55 4.36 -9.03
CA SER A 12 -12.73 4.71 -9.85
C SER A 12 -13.86 3.68 -9.83
N GLY A 13 -13.60 2.46 -9.40
CA GLY A 13 -14.59 1.37 -9.38
C GLY A 13 -14.55 0.58 -8.09
N SER A 14 -15.29 -0.52 -8.04
CA SER A 14 -15.41 -1.33 -6.82
C SER A 14 -14.20 -2.24 -6.64
N LEU A 15 -13.54 -2.12 -5.48
CA LEU A 15 -12.46 -3.01 -5.04
C LEU A 15 -12.96 -4.26 -4.32
N GLU A 16 -14.24 -4.28 -3.97
CA GLU A 16 -14.87 -5.37 -3.20
C GLU A 16 -14.77 -6.71 -3.93
N ASP A 17 -15.07 -6.74 -5.23
CA ASP A 17 -14.88 -7.92 -6.09
C ASP A 17 -13.40 -8.35 -6.24
N LEU A 18 -12.47 -7.44 -6.00
CA LEU A 18 -11.03 -7.67 -6.14
C LEU A 18 -10.34 -7.95 -4.80
N LYS A 19 -11.10 -8.22 -3.73
CA LYS A 19 -10.54 -8.42 -2.39
C LYS A 19 -9.47 -9.51 -2.34
N GLU A 20 -9.69 -10.66 -2.99
CA GLU A 20 -8.70 -11.75 -3.07
C GLU A 20 -7.43 -11.33 -3.82
N VAL A 21 -7.62 -10.55 -4.88
CA VAL A 21 -6.52 -10.03 -5.70
C VAL A 21 -5.70 -9.01 -4.90
N VAL A 22 -6.36 -8.13 -4.15
CA VAL A 22 -5.72 -7.14 -3.27
C VAL A 22 -4.90 -7.84 -2.17
N ILE A 23 -5.39 -8.94 -1.59
CA ILE A 23 -4.62 -9.74 -0.62
C ILE A 23 -3.30 -10.21 -1.24
N SER A 24 -3.36 -10.75 -2.45
CA SER A 24 -2.17 -11.21 -3.18
C SER A 24 -1.19 -10.06 -3.43
N TRP A 25 -1.70 -8.90 -3.85
CA TRP A 25 -0.91 -7.69 -4.07
C TRP A 25 -0.22 -7.17 -2.80
N ILE A 26 -0.92 -7.16 -1.67
CA ILE A 26 -0.36 -6.72 -0.39
C ILE A 26 0.75 -7.67 0.06
N SER A 27 0.57 -8.97 -0.15
CA SER A 27 1.59 -9.97 0.14
C SER A 27 2.84 -9.77 -0.72
N GLU A 28 2.67 -9.52 -2.03
CA GLU A 28 3.77 -9.22 -2.97
C GLU A 28 4.50 -7.92 -2.59
N LEU A 29 3.75 -6.87 -2.21
CA LEU A 29 4.29 -5.60 -1.74
C LEU A 29 5.17 -5.78 -0.49
N ASN A 30 4.67 -6.51 0.51
CA ASN A 30 5.38 -6.77 1.76
C ASN A 30 6.61 -7.66 1.57
N LYS A 31 6.59 -8.59 0.61
CA LYS A 31 7.68 -9.54 0.41
C LYS A 31 8.83 -8.97 -0.42
N ASP A 32 8.55 -8.05 -1.34
CA ASP A 32 9.57 -7.54 -2.27
C ASP A 32 9.66 -6.01 -2.28
N ILE A 33 8.58 -5.32 -2.69
CA ILE A 33 8.60 -3.88 -3.02
C ILE A 33 8.93 -2.99 -1.80
N LEU A 34 8.38 -3.32 -0.64
CA LEU A 34 8.53 -2.53 0.58
C LEU A 34 9.83 -2.84 1.34
N LEU A 35 10.43 -4.00 1.08
CA LEU A 35 11.73 -4.40 1.61
C LEU A 35 12.90 -3.88 0.76
N ARG A 36 12.66 -3.51 -0.51
CA ARG A 36 13.69 -2.92 -1.37
C ARG A 36 14.30 -1.66 -0.75
N GLY A 37 15.59 -1.75 -0.43
CA GLY A 37 16.37 -0.66 0.18
C GLY A 37 16.56 -0.80 1.69
N ALA A 38 15.96 -1.79 2.33
CA ALA A 38 16.26 -2.15 3.71
C ALA A 38 17.29 -3.29 3.76
N LYS A 39 18.24 -3.21 4.70
CA LYS A 39 19.19 -4.30 4.96
C LYS A 39 18.54 -5.47 5.71
N THR A 40 17.55 -5.18 6.53
CA THR A 40 16.77 -6.15 7.30
C THR A 40 15.28 -5.84 7.16
N PRO A 41 14.39 -6.84 7.28
CA PRO A 41 12.95 -6.63 7.17
C PRO A 41 12.39 -5.70 8.24
N GLU A 42 13.06 -5.60 9.40
CA GLU A 42 12.70 -4.69 10.49
C GLU A 42 13.02 -3.22 10.18
N ASP A 43 14.03 -2.97 9.34
CA ASP A 43 14.40 -1.63 8.90
C ASP A 43 13.55 -1.16 7.70
N GLY A 44 12.85 -2.08 7.06
CA GLY A 44 12.00 -1.83 5.89
C GLY A 44 10.62 -1.28 6.23
N ALA A 45 9.82 -1.11 5.18
CA ALA A 45 8.40 -0.82 5.33
C ALA A 45 7.59 -2.12 5.23
N ARG A 46 6.47 -2.17 5.93
CA ARG A 46 5.49 -3.25 5.83
C ARG A 46 4.08 -2.70 6.05
N ILE A 47 3.12 -3.27 5.35
CA ILE A 47 1.70 -3.05 5.58
C ILE A 47 1.32 -3.89 6.81
N ILE A 48 0.96 -3.22 7.90
CA ILE A 48 0.53 -3.84 9.15
C ILE A 48 -0.97 -4.14 9.17
N ASP A 49 -1.76 -3.32 8.48
CA ASP A 49 -3.21 -3.45 8.43
C ASP A 49 -3.74 -2.90 7.10
N TRP A 50 -4.85 -3.42 6.62
CA TRP A 50 -5.54 -2.89 5.44
C TRP A 50 -7.02 -3.26 5.47
N ARG A 51 -7.85 -2.41 4.87
CA ARG A 51 -9.27 -2.61 4.68
C ARG A 51 -9.73 -2.02 3.34
N ILE A 52 -10.74 -2.63 2.76
CA ILE A 52 -11.40 -2.15 1.55
C ILE A 52 -12.79 -1.63 1.96
N GLU A 53 -13.14 -0.44 1.49
CA GLU A 53 -14.46 0.16 1.64
C GLU A 53 -14.98 0.60 0.26
N GLU A 54 -15.84 -0.20 -0.36
CA GLU A 54 -16.38 -0.01 -1.73
C GLU A 54 -15.31 0.31 -2.79
N ASN A 55 -14.93 1.57 -2.90
CA ASN A 55 -13.96 2.12 -3.85
C ASN A 55 -12.71 2.71 -3.19
N ARG A 56 -12.49 2.46 -1.90
CA ARG A 56 -11.34 2.95 -1.13
C ARG A 56 -10.56 1.78 -0.57
N LEU A 57 -9.25 1.83 -0.73
CA LEU A 57 -8.31 0.96 -0.04
C LEU A 57 -7.62 1.78 1.05
N ILE A 58 -7.88 1.42 2.29
CA ILE A 58 -7.22 2.02 3.45
C ILE A 58 -6.16 1.04 3.90
N LEU A 59 -4.93 1.51 4.04
CA LEU A 59 -3.78 0.69 4.41
C LEU A 59 -2.97 1.40 5.48
N THR A 60 -2.45 0.64 6.42
CA THR A 60 -1.58 1.15 7.48
C THR A 60 -0.19 0.57 7.26
N ILE A 61 0.79 1.44 7.04
CA ILE A 61 2.19 1.08 6.80
C ILE A 61 2.97 1.36 8.08
N GLY A 62 3.64 0.34 8.60
CA GLY A 62 4.69 0.47 9.60
C GLY A 62 6.05 0.52 8.90
N SER A 63 6.88 1.50 9.25
CA SER A 63 8.16 1.75 8.60
C SER A 63 9.29 1.87 9.62
N GLY A 64 10.39 1.16 9.36
CA GLY A 64 11.63 1.24 10.12
C GLY A 64 12.48 2.46 9.76
N ARG A 65 13.77 2.41 10.09
CA ARG A 65 14.72 3.52 9.88
C ARG A 65 15.15 3.66 8.40
N ALA A 66 15.25 2.56 7.65
CA ALA A 66 15.80 2.58 6.30
C ALA A 66 14.79 3.05 5.24
N VAL A 67 13.52 2.65 5.34
CA VAL A 67 12.46 3.09 4.41
C VAL A 67 11.50 4.00 5.17
N ARG A 68 11.23 5.20 4.64
CA ARG A 68 10.20 6.08 5.22
C ARG A 68 8.81 5.66 4.77
N ALA A 69 7.83 5.79 5.66
CA ALA A 69 6.44 5.41 5.40
C ALA A 69 5.83 6.17 4.20
N HIS A 70 6.20 7.45 4.02
CA HIS A 70 5.72 8.26 2.89
C HIS A 70 6.25 7.75 1.53
N SER A 71 7.52 7.31 1.47
CA SER A 71 8.06 6.68 0.25
C SER A 71 7.44 5.30 0.00
N ALA A 72 7.21 4.53 1.06
CA ALA A 72 6.52 3.25 0.97
C ALA A 72 5.11 3.42 0.36
N LEU A 73 4.35 4.41 0.82
CA LEU A 73 3.02 4.70 0.30
C LEU A 73 3.04 5.03 -1.20
N LEU A 74 4.02 5.82 -1.66
CA LEU A 74 4.19 6.11 -3.09
C LEU A 74 4.48 4.86 -3.92
N ARG A 75 5.26 3.91 -3.39
CA ARG A 75 5.52 2.63 -4.06
C ARG A 75 4.26 1.78 -4.14
N VAL A 76 3.50 1.69 -3.05
CA VAL A 76 2.20 1.00 -3.02
C VAL A 76 1.28 1.59 -4.07
N ARG A 77 1.16 2.92 -4.13
CA ARG A 77 0.38 3.61 -5.16
C ARG A 77 0.80 3.22 -6.57
N ASN A 78 2.10 3.31 -6.90
CA ASN A 78 2.58 3.01 -8.25
C ASN A 78 2.30 1.56 -8.66
N PHE A 79 2.52 0.62 -7.73
CA PHE A 79 2.20 -0.79 -7.93
C PHE A 79 0.71 -1.02 -8.16
N LEU A 80 -0.14 -0.42 -7.32
CA LEU A 80 -1.59 -0.51 -7.47
C LEU A 80 -2.06 0.12 -8.78
N MET A 81 -1.47 1.23 -9.21
CA MET A 81 -1.82 1.87 -10.49
C MET A 81 -1.54 0.94 -11.68
N ASP A 82 -0.40 0.25 -11.69
CA ASP A 82 -0.06 -0.71 -12.73
C ASP A 82 -1.03 -1.89 -12.76
N LYS A 83 -1.28 -2.50 -11.59
CA LYS A 83 -2.18 -3.65 -11.47
C LYS A 83 -3.63 -3.29 -11.78
N LEU A 84 -4.16 -2.21 -11.18
CA LEU A 84 -5.54 -1.74 -11.41
C LEU A 84 -5.75 -1.28 -12.85
N GLY A 85 -4.70 -0.78 -13.52
CA GLY A 85 -4.73 -0.45 -14.93
C GLY A 85 -5.13 -1.65 -15.80
N GLN A 86 -4.70 -2.86 -15.45
CA GLN A 86 -5.11 -4.10 -16.15
C GLN A 86 -6.61 -4.37 -16.04
N TYR A 87 -7.24 -3.92 -14.94
CA TYR A 87 -8.68 -4.05 -14.69
C TYR A 87 -9.47 -2.82 -15.17
N ARG A 88 -8.85 -1.90 -15.92
CA ARG A 88 -9.44 -0.61 -16.36
C ARG A 88 -9.89 0.27 -15.18
N LEU A 89 -9.31 0.07 -14.00
CA LEU A 89 -9.58 0.85 -12.80
C LEU A 89 -8.46 1.88 -12.60
N GLY A 90 -8.83 3.15 -12.47
CA GLY A 90 -7.88 4.24 -12.21
C GLY A 90 -7.87 4.66 -10.75
N VAL A 91 -6.69 4.93 -10.19
CA VAL A 91 -6.52 5.59 -8.88
C VAL A 91 -6.90 7.07 -9.01
N ARG A 92 -7.89 7.51 -8.23
CA ARG A 92 -8.45 8.87 -8.23
C ARG A 92 -7.81 9.79 -7.21
N GLY A 93 -7.37 9.24 -6.08
CA GLY A 93 -6.82 10.03 -4.98
C GLY A 93 -5.93 9.20 -4.08
N LEU A 94 -4.94 9.87 -3.50
CA LEU A 94 -4.10 9.33 -2.44
C LEU A 94 -4.15 10.32 -1.28
N LYS A 95 -4.46 9.84 -0.08
CA LYS A 95 -4.28 10.58 1.16
C LYS A 95 -3.30 9.83 2.06
N ALA A 96 -2.53 10.59 2.80
CA ALA A 96 -1.61 10.12 3.81
C ALA A 96 -1.95 10.84 5.12
N GLU A 97 -2.14 10.07 6.18
CA GLU A 97 -2.43 10.55 7.52
C GLU A 97 -1.43 9.89 8.49
N GLU A 98 -0.74 10.72 9.28
CA GLU A 98 0.20 10.24 10.30
C GLU A 98 -0.60 9.75 11.53
N VAL A 99 -0.25 8.57 12.03
CA VAL A 99 -0.98 7.86 13.11
C VAL A 99 -0.05 7.35 14.20
#